data_AF-A0A2M8N7X9-F1
#
_entry.id   AF-A0A2M8N7X9-F1
#
_cell.length_a   1.000
_cell.length_b   1.000
_cell.length_c   1.000
_cell.angle_alpha   90.00
_cell.angle_beta   90.00
_cell.angle_gamma   90.00
#
_symmetry.space_group_name_H-M   'P 1'
#
loop_
_entity.id
_entity.type
_entity.pdbx_description
1 polymer ?
#
loop_
_entity_poly.entity_id
_entity_poly.type
_entity_poly.pdbx_seq_one_letter_code
_entity_poly.pdbx_strand_id
1 'polypeptide(L)'
;MQIIPATVDDETTFRNLFQFYIYEFSRFMNWTTTYAGRFIEADLDGCWGDSGVRHPFFIRQNGELAGFAIVDTLAEARYLGHGAVNELAEFFIMAAFQRQGLGKRAAHQLFTQFNGRWHVFCAARNQRAQRFWQHTILAYTQGHFQRVPIPDHKGVLYVFET
;
A
#
# COMPACT_ATOMS: atom_id res chain seq x y z
N MET A 1 10.90 -14.20 -5.07
CA MET A 1 9.81 -13.27 -4.67
C MET A 1 8.84 -13.18 -5.84
N GLN A 2 7.54 -13.13 -5.58
CA GLN A 2 6.51 -12.97 -6.59
C GLN A 2 5.47 -11.95 -6.13
N ILE A 3 4.95 -11.18 -7.08
CA ILE A 3 3.73 -10.40 -6.92
C ILE A 3 2.69 -11.08 -7.80
N ILE A 4 1.57 -11.48 -7.20
CA ILE A 4 0.48 -12.16 -7.91
C ILE A 4 -0.80 -11.35 -7.72
N PRO A 5 -1.58 -11.11 -8.78
CA PRO A 5 -2.91 -10.52 -8.62
C PRO A 5 -3.74 -11.39 -7.67
N ALA A 6 -4.45 -10.76 -6.73
CA ALA A 6 -5.46 -11.44 -5.95
C ALA A 6 -6.79 -11.35 -6.71
N THR A 7 -7.59 -12.41 -6.60
CA THR A 7 -8.90 -12.52 -7.25
C THR A 7 -10.01 -12.64 -6.21
N VAL A 8 -11.27 -12.65 -6.64
CA VAL A 8 -12.41 -12.84 -5.72
C VAL A 8 -12.30 -14.15 -4.92
N ASP A 9 -11.71 -15.20 -5.49
CA ASP A 9 -11.50 -16.49 -4.80
C ASP A 9 -10.51 -16.35 -3.62
N ASP A 10 -9.68 -15.32 -3.64
CA ASP A 10 -8.69 -15.03 -2.61
C ASP A 10 -9.23 -14.16 -1.47
N GLU A 11 -10.47 -13.69 -1.55
CA GLU A 11 -11.04 -12.68 -0.66
C GLU A 11 -10.87 -13.03 0.82
N THR A 12 -11.15 -14.28 1.18
CA THR A 12 -11.01 -14.73 2.58
C THR A 12 -9.57 -14.62 3.07
N THR A 13 -8.60 -15.06 2.24
CA THR A 13 -7.17 -14.97 2.56
C THR A 13 -6.72 -13.52 2.66
N PHE A 14 -7.16 -12.68 1.72
CA PHE A 14 -6.83 -11.26 1.71
C PHE A 14 -7.37 -10.54 2.95
N ARG A 15 -8.64 -10.76 3.30
CA ARG A 15 -9.26 -10.22 4.53
C ARG A 15 -8.51 -10.66 5.78
N ASN A 16 -8.08 -11.92 5.85
CA ASN A 16 -7.28 -12.40 6.98
C ASN A 16 -5.92 -11.71 7.10
N LEU A 17 -5.23 -11.46 5.97
CA LEU A 17 -4.00 -10.67 6.00
C LEU A 17 -4.26 -9.19 6.34
N PHE A 18 -5.38 -8.64 5.87
CA PHE A 18 -5.78 -7.26 6.12
C PHE A 18 -6.01 -6.99 7.61
N GLN A 19 -6.49 -7.98 8.38
CA GLN A 19 -6.59 -7.86 9.83
C GLN A 19 -5.23 -7.58 10.51
N PHE A 20 -4.13 -8.17 10.03
CA PHE A 20 -2.79 -7.88 10.56
C PHE A 20 -2.30 -6.48 10.16
N TYR A 21 -2.69 -6.02 8.96
CA TYR A 21 -2.44 -4.64 8.56
C TYR A 21 -3.14 -3.66 9.49
N ILE A 22 -4.44 -3.82 9.74
CA ILE A 22 -5.20 -2.98 10.69
C ILE A 22 -4.58 -3.07 12.09
N TYR A 23 -4.19 -4.28 12.53
CA TYR A 23 -3.51 -4.47 13.82
C TYR A 23 -2.23 -3.63 13.96
N GLU A 24 -1.39 -3.52 12.93
CA GLU A 24 -0.21 -2.65 12.97
C GLU A 24 -0.58 -1.16 13.12
N PHE A 25 -1.69 -0.72 12.50
CA PHE A 25 -2.20 0.65 12.63
C PHE A 25 -2.88 0.94 13.96
N SER A 26 -3.48 -0.08 14.60
CA SER A 26 -4.13 0.05 15.91
C SER A 26 -3.22 0.69 16.96
N ARG A 27 -1.89 0.51 16.83
CA ARG A 27 -0.86 1.11 17.70
C ARG A 27 -0.91 2.63 17.79
N PHE A 28 -1.50 3.32 16.82
CA PHE A 28 -1.56 4.79 16.78
C PHE A 28 -2.91 5.37 16.34
N MET A 29 -3.86 4.51 15.97
CA MET A 29 -5.22 4.89 15.55
C MET A 29 -6.30 4.62 16.62
N ASN A 30 -5.94 4.02 17.77
CA ASN A 30 -6.87 3.64 18.85
C ASN A 30 -8.01 2.73 18.39
N TRP A 31 -7.79 1.95 17.33
CA TRP A 31 -8.77 1.00 16.83
C TRP A 31 -8.79 -0.25 17.70
N THR A 32 -9.99 -0.75 17.98
CA THR A 32 -10.22 -1.99 18.72
C THR A 32 -10.98 -3.00 17.87
N THR A 33 -10.89 -4.27 18.25
CA THR A 33 -11.67 -5.34 17.64
C THR A 33 -13.09 -5.36 18.19
N THR A 34 -14.00 -5.92 17.41
CA THR A 34 -15.32 -6.35 17.88
C THR A 34 -15.21 -7.55 18.83
N TYR A 35 -16.34 -7.97 19.43
CA TYR A 35 -16.40 -9.19 20.25
C TYR A 35 -16.00 -10.46 19.48
N ALA A 36 -16.11 -10.45 18.15
CA ALA A 36 -15.66 -11.55 17.29
C ALA A 36 -14.13 -11.61 17.10
N GLY A 37 -13.36 -10.73 17.75
CA GLY A 37 -11.90 -10.69 17.63
C GLY A 37 -11.39 -10.15 16.29
N ARG A 38 -12.26 -9.47 15.52
CA ARG A 38 -11.92 -8.85 14.23
C ARG A 38 -12.09 -7.34 14.29
N PHE A 39 -11.20 -6.63 13.63
CA PHE A 39 -11.36 -5.23 13.29
C PHE A 39 -12.42 -5.06 12.20
N ILE A 40 -13.09 -3.91 12.19
CA ILE A 40 -14.03 -3.53 11.14
C ILE A 40 -13.22 -3.16 9.90
N GLU A 41 -13.50 -3.84 8.79
CA GLU A 41 -12.88 -3.62 7.48
C GLU A 41 -13.75 -2.66 6.68
N ALA A 42 -13.26 -1.46 6.39
CA ALA A 42 -14.02 -0.45 5.63
C ALA A 42 -13.47 -0.20 4.21
N ASP A 43 -12.33 -0.79 3.84
CA ASP A 43 -11.54 -0.36 2.67
C ASP A 43 -11.19 -1.49 1.68
N LEU A 44 -12.07 -2.51 1.61
CA LEU A 44 -11.94 -3.60 0.64
C LEU A 44 -13.01 -3.57 -0.45
N ASP A 45 -13.92 -2.60 -0.40
CA ASP A 45 -14.93 -2.42 -1.43
C ASP A 45 -14.25 -2.10 -2.78
N GLY A 46 -14.74 -2.73 -3.84
CA GLY A 46 -14.22 -2.55 -5.19
C GLY A 46 -12.94 -3.34 -5.52
N CYS A 47 -12.32 -4.05 -4.56
CA CYS A 47 -11.16 -4.91 -4.84
C CYS A 47 -11.46 -6.06 -5.82
N TRP A 48 -12.69 -6.56 -5.81
CA TRP A 48 -13.11 -7.74 -6.57
C TRP A 48 -14.03 -7.42 -7.74
N GLY A 49 -14.22 -6.13 -8.06
CA GLY A 49 -15.08 -5.70 -9.16
C GLY A 49 -14.30 -5.44 -10.44
N ASP A 50 -14.98 -5.54 -11.58
CA ASP A 50 -14.39 -5.37 -12.93
C ASP A 50 -14.16 -3.90 -13.32
N SER A 51 -14.03 -3.00 -12.34
CA SER A 51 -13.84 -1.56 -12.58
C SER A 51 -12.50 -1.24 -13.25
N GLY A 52 -11.50 -2.12 -13.09
CA GLY A 52 -10.12 -1.86 -13.50
C GLY A 52 -9.44 -0.73 -12.73
N VAL A 53 -10.05 -0.23 -11.64
CA VAL A 53 -9.53 0.88 -10.84
C VAL A 53 -8.69 0.39 -9.68
N ARG A 54 -9.08 -0.69 -9.00
CA ARG A 54 -8.43 -1.18 -7.78
C ARG A 54 -7.84 -2.57 -8.02
N HIS A 55 -6.54 -2.69 -7.79
CA HIS A 55 -5.73 -3.85 -8.16
C HIS A 55 -5.11 -4.46 -6.89
N PRO A 56 -5.75 -5.48 -6.27
CA PRO A 56 -5.18 -6.17 -5.13
C PRO A 56 -4.12 -7.19 -5.57
N PHE A 57 -3.05 -7.29 -4.80
CA PHE A 57 -1.94 -8.22 -5.04
C PHE A 57 -1.52 -8.92 -3.75
N PHE A 58 -1.15 -10.19 -3.85
CA PHE A 58 -0.32 -10.83 -2.83
C PHE A 58 1.16 -10.66 -3.14
N ILE A 59 1.94 -10.57 -2.06
CA ILE A 59 3.39 -10.59 -2.09
C ILE A 59 3.83 -11.94 -1.51
N ARG A 60 4.57 -12.73 -2.29
CA ARG A 60 5.10 -14.03 -1.86
C ARG A 60 6.62 -14.06 -1.81
N GLN A 61 7.16 -14.75 -0.82
CA GLN A 61 8.59 -15.05 -0.71
C GLN A 61 8.75 -16.55 -0.48
N ASN A 62 9.52 -17.22 -1.34
CA ASN A 62 9.78 -18.68 -1.26
C ASN A 62 8.50 -19.54 -1.19
N GLY A 63 7.44 -19.13 -1.89
CA GLY A 63 6.15 -19.82 -1.88
C GLY A 63 5.24 -19.48 -0.70
N GLU A 64 5.70 -18.73 0.30
CA GLU A 64 4.88 -18.31 1.43
C GLU A 64 4.22 -16.95 1.14
N LEU A 65 3.00 -16.75 1.63
CA LEU A 65 2.38 -15.43 1.67
C LEU A 65 3.21 -14.57 2.62
N ALA A 66 3.69 -13.43 2.14
CA ALA A 66 4.54 -12.53 2.88
C ALA A 66 3.89 -11.15 3.12
N GLY A 67 2.78 -10.87 2.45
CA GLY A 67 2.06 -9.60 2.55
C GLY A 67 1.11 -9.39 1.40
N PHE A 68 0.65 -8.15 1.25
CA PHE A 68 -0.22 -7.73 0.16
C PHE A 68 0.03 -6.26 -0.20
N ALA A 69 -0.48 -5.86 -1.36
CA ALA A 69 -0.58 -4.48 -1.78
C ALA A 69 -1.91 -4.24 -2.50
N ILE A 70 -2.37 -3.01 -2.48
CA ILE A 70 -3.47 -2.53 -3.32
C ILE A 70 -2.96 -1.31 -4.08
N VAL A 71 -3.04 -1.37 -5.41
CA VAL A 71 -2.76 -0.22 -6.29
C VAL A 71 -4.09 0.28 -6.84
N ASP A 72 -4.36 1.57 -6.72
CA ASP A 72 -5.48 2.23 -7.38
C ASP A 72 -4.96 2.96 -8.64
N THR A 73 -5.59 2.76 -9.80
CA THR A 73 -5.37 3.54 -11.03
C THR A 73 -6.54 4.51 -11.19
N LEU A 74 -6.33 5.75 -10.78
CA LEU A 74 -7.38 6.78 -10.71
C LEU A 74 -7.33 7.69 -11.93
N ALA A 75 -8.50 8.11 -12.42
CA ALA A 75 -8.59 9.14 -13.46
C ALA A 75 -8.24 10.54 -12.95
N GLU A 76 -8.40 10.78 -11.64
CA GLU A 76 -8.07 12.04 -10.97
C GLU A 76 -7.45 11.75 -9.61
N ALA A 77 -6.38 12.47 -9.27
CA ALA A 77 -5.66 12.31 -8.01
C ALA A 77 -6.50 12.69 -6.79
N ARG A 78 -6.36 11.94 -5.68
CA ARG A 78 -7.12 12.22 -4.44
C ARG A 78 -6.62 13.44 -3.68
N TYR A 79 -5.33 13.75 -3.79
CA TYR A 79 -4.67 14.76 -2.95
C TYR A 79 -4.23 16.00 -3.71
N LEU A 80 -3.52 15.84 -4.84
CA LEU A 80 -2.83 16.94 -5.51
C LEU A 80 -2.77 16.73 -7.01
N GLY A 81 -2.88 17.84 -7.75
CA GLY A 81 -2.76 17.85 -9.21
C GLY A 81 -4.01 17.36 -9.94
N HIS A 82 -3.94 17.39 -11.26
CA HIS A 82 -4.98 16.92 -12.16
C HIS A 82 -4.47 15.77 -13.03
N GLY A 83 -5.37 14.90 -13.44
CA GLY A 83 -5.13 13.79 -14.35
C GLY A 83 -4.84 12.46 -13.66
N ALA A 84 -4.65 11.45 -14.50
CA ALA A 84 -4.55 10.07 -14.07
C ALA A 84 -3.30 9.80 -13.21
N VAL A 85 -3.48 8.97 -12.19
CA VAL A 85 -2.41 8.63 -11.22
C VAL A 85 -2.56 7.21 -10.71
N ASN A 86 -1.43 6.56 -10.45
CA ASN A 86 -1.36 5.32 -9.68
C ASN A 86 -1.16 5.67 -8.20
N GLU A 87 -2.01 5.17 -7.32
CA GLU A 87 -1.86 5.32 -5.89
C GLU A 87 -1.56 3.97 -5.25
N LEU A 88 -0.53 3.90 -4.41
CA LEU A 88 -0.37 2.74 -3.53
C LEU A 88 -1.29 2.91 -2.33
N ALA A 89 -2.54 2.47 -2.50
CA ALA A 89 -3.61 2.64 -1.52
C ALA A 89 -3.29 1.92 -0.21
N GLU A 90 -2.89 0.64 -0.30
CA GLU A 90 -2.54 -0.17 0.86
C GLU A 90 -1.30 -1.01 0.61
N PHE A 91 -0.45 -1.17 1.64
CA PHE A 91 0.78 -1.94 1.53
C PHE A 91 1.19 -2.55 2.86
N PHE A 92 1.36 -3.87 2.88
CA PHE A 92 1.65 -4.61 4.08
C PHE A 92 2.66 -5.73 3.84
N ILE A 93 3.62 -5.87 4.75
CA ILE A 93 4.57 -6.99 4.82
C ILE A 93 4.49 -7.58 6.22
N MET A 94 4.26 -8.89 6.32
CA MET A 94 4.18 -9.59 7.60
C MET A 94 5.52 -9.53 8.34
N ALA A 95 5.46 -9.49 9.68
CA ALA A 95 6.61 -9.28 10.55
C ALA A 95 7.79 -10.22 10.26
N ALA A 96 7.51 -11.51 9.98
CA ALA A 96 8.52 -12.52 9.66
C ALA A 96 9.38 -12.19 8.42
N PHE A 97 8.86 -11.37 7.50
CA PHE A 97 9.53 -11.00 6.25
C PHE A 97 10.04 -9.56 6.21
N GLN A 98 9.83 -8.80 7.29
CA GLN A 98 10.31 -7.42 7.39
C GLN A 98 11.83 -7.36 7.55
N ARG A 99 12.42 -6.20 7.24
CA ARG A 99 13.86 -5.91 7.39
C ARG A 99 14.81 -6.75 6.52
N GLN A 100 14.27 -7.54 5.59
CA GLN A 100 15.04 -8.36 4.62
C GLN A 100 15.01 -7.77 3.19
N GLY A 101 14.65 -6.48 3.07
CA GLY A 101 14.51 -5.77 1.80
C GLY A 101 13.29 -6.18 0.96
N LEU A 102 12.43 -7.09 1.44
CA LEU A 102 11.28 -7.60 0.69
C LEU A 102 10.32 -6.49 0.28
N GLY A 103 9.92 -5.62 1.22
CA GLY A 103 9.00 -4.53 0.93
C GLY A 103 9.50 -3.59 -0.16
N LYS A 104 10.79 -3.24 -0.15
CA LYS A 104 11.41 -2.40 -1.19
C LYS A 104 11.33 -3.06 -2.56
N ARG A 105 11.70 -4.35 -2.65
CA ARG A 105 11.64 -5.10 -3.92
C ARG A 105 10.21 -5.20 -4.44
N ALA A 106 9.24 -5.45 -3.55
CA ALA A 106 7.83 -5.54 -3.94
C ALA A 106 7.29 -4.20 -4.47
N ALA A 107 7.55 -3.10 -3.75
CA ALA A 107 7.16 -1.77 -4.21
C ALA A 107 7.80 -1.41 -5.57
N HIS A 108 9.09 -1.69 -5.76
CA HIS A 108 9.77 -1.45 -7.04
C HIS A 108 9.13 -2.23 -8.19
N GLN A 109 8.77 -3.50 -7.97
CA GLN A 109 8.06 -4.29 -9.00
C GLN A 109 6.68 -3.69 -9.33
N LEU A 110 5.92 -3.21 -8.34
CA LEU A 110 4.64 -2.54 -8.59
C LEU A 110 4.85 -1.25 -9.38
N PHE A 111 5.84 -0.42 -9.01
CA PHE A 111 6.15 0.81 -9.72
C PHE A 111 6.53 0.56 -11.19
N THR A 112 7.29 -0.50 -11.47
CA THR A 112 7.62 -0.89 -12.84
C THR A 112 6.44 -1.50 -13.60
N GLN A 113 5.49 -2.11 -12.90
CA GLN A 113 4.31 -2.73 -13.51
C GLN A 113 3.26 -1.70 -13.94
N PHE A 114 3.07 -0.61 -13.18
CA PHE A 114 2.15 0.47 -13.54
C PHE A 114 2.91 1.73 -13.91
N ASN A 115 3.02 1.98 -15.21
CA ASN A 115 3.70 3.18 -15.73
C ASN A 115 2.88 4.46 -15.46
N GLY A 116 3.56 5.60 -15.42
CA GLY A 116 2.95 6.92 -15.26
C GLY A 116 3.22 7.57 -13.91
N ARG A 117 2.34 8.50 -13.52
CA ARG A 117 2.46 9.27 -12.27
C ARG A 117 2.06 8.42 -11.07
N TRP A 118 2.82 8.53 -9.99
CA TRP A 118 2.60 7.80 -8.75
C TRP A 118 2.44 8.72 -7.54
N HIS A 119 1.49 8.34 -6.69
CA HIS A 119 1.27 8.89 -5.37
C HIS A 119 1.41 7.80 -4.30
N VAL A 120 2.19 8.08 -3.26
CA VAL A 120 2.27 7.25 -2.06
C VAL A 120 2.06 8.13 -0.84
N PHE A 121 0.92 7.96 -0.17
CA PHE A 121 0.60 8.72 1.04
C PHE A 121 1.11 8.00 2.29
N CYS A 122 1.58 8.75 3.27
CA CYS A 122 2.01 8.24 4.56
C CYS A 122 1.43 9.11 5.67
N ALA A 123 0.64 8.52 6.56
CA ALA A 123 0.11 9.20 7.73
C ALA A 123 1.22 9.82 8.60
N ALA A 124 0.97 10.99 9.18
CA ALA A 124 1.95 11.69 10.02
C ALA A 124 2.41 10.86 11.23
N ARG A 125 1.49 10.08 11.81
CA ARG A 125 1.75 9.20 12.96
C ARG A 125 2.56 7.96 12.59
N ASN A 126 2.59 7.57 11.31
CA ASN A 126 3.32 6.39 10.84
C ASN A 126 4.75 6.76 10.40
N GLN A 127 5.57 7.20 11.35
CA GLN A 127 6.97 7.60 11.08
C GLN A 127 7.81 6.47 10.47
N ARG A 128 7.49 5.22 10.84
CA ARG A 128 8.16 4.03 10.29
C ARG A 128 7.90 3.92 8.79
N ALA A 129 6.65 4.07 8.36
CA ALA A 129 6.30 4.06 6.93
C ALA A 129 6.96 5.24 6.20
N GLN A 130 6.95 6.45 6.75
CA GLN A 130 7.61 7.60 6.09
C GLN A 130 9.09 7.35 5.82
N ARG A 131 9.84 6.82 6.79
CA ARG A 131 11.25 6.46 6.58
C ARG A 131 11.40 5.38 5.52
N PHE A 132 10.56 4.35 5.57
CA PHE A 132 10.57 3.28 4.58
C PHE A 132 10.31 3.78 3.16
N TRP A 133 9.27 4.59 2.96
CA TRP A 133 8.88 5.11 1.66
C TRP A 133 9.87 6.12 1.11
N GLN A 134 10.39 7.01 1.95
CA GLN A 134 11.47 7.92 1.53
C GLN A 134 12.68 7.16 0.98
N HIS A 135 13.16 6.11 1.66
CA HIS A 135 14.30 5.32 1.18
C HIS A 135 13.96 4.47 -0.05
N THR A 136 12.74 3.92 -0.10
CA THR A 136 12.29 3.04 -1.19
C THR A 136 12.14 3.83 -2.49
N ILE A 137 11.48 4.98 -2.44
CA ILE A 137 11.22 5.83 -3.60
C ILE A 137 12.51 6.52 -4.05
N LEU A 138 13.31 7.06 -3.13
CA LEU A 138 14.62 7.65 -3.46
C LEU A 138 15.52 6.67 -4.22
N ALA A 139 15.54 5.40 -3.80
CA ALA A 139 16.32 4.39 -4.49
C ALA A 139 15.71 3.94 -5.84
N TYR A 140 14.40 4.03 -6.02
CA TYR A 140 13.74 3.72 -7.29
C TYR A 140 14.00 4.81 -8.32
N THR A 141 13.72 6.06 -7.93
CA THR A 141 13.74 7.22 -8.81
C THR A 141 15.09 7.90 -8.89
N GLN A 142 16.12 7.37 -8.21
CA GLN A 142 17.44 8.02 -8.09
C GLN A 142 17.38 9.46 -7.55
N GLY A 143 16.40 9.74 -6.70
CA GLY A 143 16.15 11.07 -6.12
C GLY A 143 15.17 11.94 -6.91
N HIS A 144 14.67 11.48 -8.06
CA HIS A 144 13.67 12.19 -8.86
C HIS A 144 12.25 11.97 -8.31
N PHE A 145 11.95 12.55 -7.15
CA PHE A 145 10.62 12.56 -6.56
C PHE A 145 10.39 13.83 -5.74
N GLN A 146 9.13 14.18 -5.52
CA GLN A 146 8.72 15.26 -4.65
C GLN A 146 8.12 14.70 -3.37
N ARG A 147 8.36 15.41 -2.26
CA ARG A 147 7.77 15.11 -0.96
C ARG A 147 6.89 16.28 -0.56
N VAL A 148 5.58 16.10 -0.63
CA VAL A 148 4.60 17.16 -0.40
C VAL A 148 3.87 16.94 0.92
N PRO A 149 3.99 17.83 1.92
CA PRO A 149 3.19 17.76 3.13
C PRO A 149 1.70 17.91 2.80
N ILE A 150 0.86 17.03 3.35
CA ILE A 150 -0.59 17.17 3.23
C ILE A 150 -1.10 18.07 4.37
N PRO A 151 -2.05 19.00 4.11
CA PRO A 151 -2.61 19.89 5.12
C PRO A 151 -3.12 19.19 6.39
N ASP A 152 -3.29 19.98 7.46
CA ASP A 152 -3.80 19.54 8.78
C ASP A 152 -3.00 18.42 9.43
N HIS A 153 -1.69 18.36 9.14
CA HIS A 153 -0.78 17.32 9.66
C HIS A 153 -1.26 15.89 9.37
N LYS A 154 -2.01 15.69 8.28
CA LYS A 154 -2.49 14.35 7.91
C LYS A 154 -1.34 13.42 7.56
N GLY A 155 -0.29 13.96 6.95
CA GLY A 155 0.87 13.17 6.57
C GLY A 155 1.70 13.80 5.46
N VAL A 156 2.33 12.93 4.68
CA VAL A 156 3.16 13.32 3.56
C VAL A 156 2.82 12.47 2.35
N LEU A 157 2.77 13.11 1.19
CA LEU A 157 2.60 12.49 -0.11
C LEU A 157 3.94 12.46 -0.83
N TYR A 158 4.33 11.30 -1.34
CA TYR A 158 5.45 11.16 -2.25
C TYR A 158 4.91 11.12 -3.68
N VAL A 159 5.43 11.98 -4.55
CA VAL A 159 5.01 12.11 -5.95
C VAL A 159 6.19 11.85 -6.86
N PHE A 160 6.03 10.97 -7.84
CA PHE A 160 7.08 10.64 -8.82
C PHE A 160 6.47 10.10 -10.11
N GLU A 161 7.30 9.95 -11.14
CA GLU A 161 6.93 9.29 -12.39
C GLU A 161 7.77 8.01 -12.57
N THR A 162 7.23 7.07 -13.32
CA THR A 162 7.81 5.75 -13.61
C THR A 162 7.94 5.53 -15.09
#